data_AF-A0A2A3ZGE2-F1
#
_entry.id   AF-A0A2A3ZGE2-F1
#
_cell.length_a   1.000
_cell.length_b   1.000
_cell.length_c   1.000
_cell.angle_alpha   90.00
_cell.angle_beta   90.00
_cell.angle_gamma   90.00
#
_symmetry.space_group_name_H-M   'P 1'
#
loop_
_entity.id
_entity.type
_entity.pdbx_description
1 polymer ?
#
loop_
_entity_poly.entity_id
_entity_poly.type
_entity_poly.pdbx_seq_one_letter_code
_entity_poly.pdbx_strand_id
1 'polypeptide(L)'
;MVALLVGVLIAFGVLLWSGRSDGRLRRLLDVPGQRRRHGVELSKAELQRESGASPRVVDDLLAFDLDLVAICLTSGLPIPVALVLTAEATGDRSGLGRVARSMTIGGQELSADDRLLPVLEVFEFSEHTGVGPAPLIESVAKELRDSSRRRRQEAAAALGVKLVVPLGVCILPAFLLLSVVPVVISLLSDLTTVFF
;
A
#
# COMPACT_ATOMS: atom_id res chain seq x y z
N MET A 1 -49.71 -24.82 -4.77
CA MET A 1 -48.93 -24.02 -5.76
C MET A 1 -48.06 -22.97 -5.10
N VAL A 2 -48.59 -22.16 -4.16
CA VAL A 2 -47.81 -21.11 -3.44
C VAL A 2 -46.58 -21.66 -2.70
N ALA A 3 -46.71 -22.78 -1.97
CA ALA A 3 -45.58 -23.40 -1.28
C ALA A 3 -44.48 -23.92 -2.24
N LEU A 4 -44.85 -24.38 -3.45
CA LEU A 4 -43.89 -24.77 -4.49
C LEU A 4 -43.18 -23.55 -5.08
N LEU A 5 -43.90 -22.44 -5.27
CA LEU A 5 -43.35 -21.19 -5.79
C LEU A 5 -42.37 -20.55 -4.79
N VAL A 6 -42.71 -20.61 -3.49
CA VAL A 6 -41.81 -20.20 -2.39
C VAL A 6 -40.57 -21.10 -2.35
N GLY A 7 -40.75 -22.42 -2.45
CA GLY A 7 -39.62 -23.37 -2.50
C GLY A 7 -38.70 -23.14 -3.70
N VAL A 8 -39.25 -22.84 -4.88
CA VAL A 8 -38.47 -22.53 -6.09
C VAL A 8 -37.74 -21.19 -5.96
N LEU A 9 -38.35 -20.16 -5.38
CA LEU A 9 -37.70 -18.87 -5.12
C LEU A 9 -36.54 -18.98 -4.12
N ILE A 10 -36.71 -19.77 -3.06
CA ILE A 10 -35.64 -20.05 -2.09
C ILE A 10 -34.50 -20.81 -2.78
N ALA A 11 -34.81 -21.86 -3.53
CA ALA A 11 -33.81 -22.64 -4.27
C ALA A 11 -33.06 -21.79 -5.31
N PHE A 12 -33.76 -20.89 -6.01
CA PHE A 12 -33.16 -19.99 -7.00
C PHE A 12 -32.27 -18.91 -6.36
N GLY A 13 -32.68 -18.38 -5.19
CA GLY A 13 -31.86 -17.47 -4.39
C GLY A 13 -30.56 -18.13 -3.91
N VAL A 14 -30.63 -19.38 -3.46
CA VAL A 14 -29.46 -20.16 -3.03
C VAL A 14 -28.54 -20.50 -4.22
N LEU A 15 -29.09 -20.87 -5.38
CA LEU A 15 -28.33 -21.22 -6.58
C LEU A 15 -27.62 -20.00 -7.23
N LEU A 16 -28.30 -18.86 -7.32
CA LEU A 16 -27.73 -17.61 -7.84
C LEU A 16 -26.63 -17.05 -6.92
N TRP A 17 -26.75 -17.27 -5.61
CA TRP A 17 -25.74 -16.89 -4.64
C TRP A 17 -24.50 -17.77 -4.74
N SER A 18 -24.66 -19.10 -4.77
CA SER A 18 -23.55 -20.07 -4.81
C SER A 18 -22.69 -19.96 -6.08
N GLY A 19 -23.32 -19.90 -7.26
CA GLY A 19 -22.57 -19.91 -8.54
C GLY A 19 -21.84 -18.61 -8.90
N ARG A 20 -22.30 -17.45 -8.38
CA ARG A 20 -21.80 -16.13 -8.79
C ARG A 20 -20.92 -15.44 -7.74
N SER A 21 -21.03 -15.82 -6.47
CA SER A 21 -20.24 -15.23 -5.38
C SER A 21 -18.83 -15.80 -5.31
N ASP A 22 -18.66 -17.11 -5.47
CA ASP A 22 -17.37 -17.80 -5.26
C ASP A 22 -16.29 -17.36 -6.26
N GLY A 23 -16.67 -17.20 -7.54
CA GLY A 23 -15.77 -16.74 -8.60
C GLY A 23 -15.40 -15.25 -8.55
N ARG A 24 -16.29 -14.39 -8.02
CA ARG A 24 -16.04 -12.95 -7.86
C ARG A 24 -15.27 -12.64 -6.57
N LEU A 25 -15.53 -13.37 -5.48
CA LEU A 25 -14.80 -13.21 -4.23
C LEU A 25 -13.33 -13.62 -4.42
N ARG A 26 -13.06 -14.72 -5.14
CA ARG A 26 -11.71 -15.12 -5.54
C ARG A 26 -11.01 -14.05 -6.39
N ARG A 27 -11.69 -13.45 -7.37
CA ARG A 27 -11.11 -12.36 -8.19
C ARG A 27 -10.87 -11.05 -7.45
N LEU A 28 -11.59 -10.77 -6.36
CA LEU A 28 -11.43 -9.55 -5.54
C LEU A 28 -10.44 -9.75 -4.38
N LEU A 29 -10.26 -10.98 -3.91
CA LEU A 29 -9.24 -11.35 -2.92
C LEU A 29 -7.87 -11.60 -3.57
N ASP A 30 -7.84 -11.98 -4.86
CA ASP A 30 -6.61 -12.11 -5.64
C ASP A 30 -6.07 -10.71 -5.96
N VAL A 31 -5.10 -10.28 -5.17
CA VAL A 31 -4.45 -8.97 -5.29
C VAL A 31 -3.59 -8.97 -6.56
N PRO A 32 -3.65 -7.95 -7.44
CA PRO A 32 -2.76 -7.83 -8.61
C PRO A 32 -1.25 -7.75 -8.27
N GLY A 33 -0.89 -7.68 -6.99
CA GLY A 33 0.48 -7.47 -6.49
C GLY A 33 1.37 -8.70 -6.54
N GLN A 34 0.84 -9.91 -6.78
CA GLN A 34 1.65 -11.14 -6.81
C GLN A 34 2.03 -11.59 -8.23
N ARG A 35 1.51 -10.93 -9.28
CA ARG A 35 1.85 -11.24 -10.69
C ARG A 35 3.14 -10.58 -11.21
N ARG A 36 3.75 -9.64 -10.48
CA ARG A 36 5.01 -8.99 -10.91
C ARG A 36 6.28 -9.71 -10.44
N ARG A 37 6.18 -10.97 -9.98
CA ARG A 37 7.31 -11.78 -9.49
C ARG A 37 7.66 -13.00 -10.36
N HIS A 38 7.01 -13.20 -11.50
CA HIS A 38 7.18 -14.44 -12.30
C HIS A 38 7.69 -14.24 -13.74
N GLY A 39 8.25 -13.08 -14.06
CA GLY A 39 8.95 -12.88 -15.32
C GLY A 39 10.19 -12.04 -15.11
N VAL A 40 11.35 -12.60 -15.45
CA VAL A 40 12.67 -11.95 -15.53
C VAL A 40 13.50 -11.92 -14.23
N GLU A 41 13.79 -13.06 -13.59
CA GLU A 41 14.99 -13.19 -12.73
C GLU A 41 15.51 -14.63 -12.71
N LEU A 42 16.43 -14.96 -13.61
CA LEU A 42 17.29 -16.16 -13.48
C LEU A 42 18.79 -15.82 -13.42
N SER A 43 19.17 -14.56 -13.14
CA SER A 43 20.61 -14.23 -13.09
C SER A 43 21.06 -13.17 -12.06
N LYS A 44 20.18 -12.54 -11.26
CA LYS A 44 20.56 -11.54 -10.24
C LYS A 44 20.30 -11.97 -8.78
N ALA A 45 19.67 -13.14 -8.58
CA ALA A 45 19.11 -13.57 -7.30
C ALA A 45 20.13 -13.98 -6.22
N GLU A 46 21.40 -14.20 -6.56
CA GLU A 46 22.41 -14.63 -5.57
C GLU A 46 23.01 -13.47 -4.76
N LEU A 47 23.14 -12.26 -5.32
CA LEU A 47 23.81 -11.12 -4.65
C LEU A 47 22.86 -10.21 -3.85
N GLN A 48 21.54 -10.36 -3.98
CA GLN A 48 20.53 -9.52 -3.31
C GLN A 48 19.91 -10.15 -2.05
N ARG A 49 20.30 -11.39 -1.69
CA ARG A 49 19.71 -12.13 -0.55
C ARG A 49 20.06 -11.55 0.83
N GLU A 50 21.05 -10.68 0.95
CA GLU A 50 21.36 -9.99 2.23
C GLU A 50 20.57 -8.67 2.42
N SER A 51 19.93 -8.13 1.37
CA SER A 51 19.21 -6.84 1.42
C SER A 51 17.68 -6.99 1.40
N GLY A 52 17.18 -8.04 2.05
CA GLY A 52 15.75 -8.41 2.08
C GLY A 52 14.85 -7.56 2.97
N ALA A 53 15.17 -6.28 3.20
CA ALA A 53 14.30 -5.39 3.95
C ALA A 53 13.12 -4.95 3.06
N SER A 54 11.89 -5.09 3.57
CA SER A 54 10.70 -4.53 2.90
C SER A 54 10.94 -3.05 2.59
N PRO A 55 10.55 -2.53 1.41
CA PRO A 55 10.78 -1.13 1.03
C PRO A 55 10.41 -0.13 2.12
N ARG A 56 9.35 -0.45 2.89
CA ARG A 56 8.87 0.35 4.04
C ARG A 56 9.88 0.47 5.18
N VAL A 57 10.54 -0.63 5.51
CA VAL A 57 11.56 -0.65 6.58
C VAL A 57 12.74 0.20 6.13
N VAL A 58 13.08 0.16 4.84
CA VAL A 58 14.18 0.97 4.32
C VAL A 58 13.84 2.45 4.26
N ASP A 59 12.61 2.83 3.90
CA ASP A 59 12.15 4.24 3.93
C ASP A 59 12.22 4.82 5.36
N ASP A 60 11.76 4.05 6.36
CA ASP A 60 11.79 4.47 7.77
C ASP A 60 13.25 4.59 8.29
N LEU A 61 14.15 3.70 7.87
CA LEU A 61 15.58 3.77 8.19
C LEU A 61 16.27 4.96 7.51
N LEU A 62 15.98 5.22 6.24
CA LEU A 62 16.51 6.37 5.52
C LEU A 62 16.02 7.67 6.16
N ALA A 63 14.74 7.78 6.52
CA ALA A 63 14.20 8.95 7.20
C ALA A 63 14.90 9.23 8.53
N PHE A 64 15.26 8.20 9.28
CA PHE A 64 16.01 8.36 10.53
C PHE A 64 17.45 8.82 10.28
N ASP A 65 18.12 8.23 9.28
CA ASP A 65 19.48 8.63 8.93
C ASP A 65 19.51 10.08 8.41
N LEU A 66 18.50 10.53 7.68
CA LEU A 66 18.37 11.93 7.25
C LEU A 66 18.17 12.91 8.41
N ASP A 67 17.46 12.54 9.48
CA ASP A 67 17.38 13.37 10.69
C ASP A 67 18.76 13.52 11.36
N LEU A 68 19.55 12.44 11.41
CA LEU A 68 20.92 12.51 11.93
C LEU A 68 21.78 13.44 11.08
N VAL A 69 21.65 13.38 9.76
CA VAL A 69 22.32 14.32 8.85
C VAL A 69 21.88 15.76 9.13
N ALA A 70 20.58 16.01 9.30
CA ALA A 70 20.08 17.35 9.64
C ALA A 70 20.66 17.87 10.97
N ILE A 71 20.79 17.01 11.98
CA ILE A 71 21.45 17.34 13.26
C ILE A 71 22.93 17.70 13.03
N CYS A 72 23.66 16.91 12.23
CA CYS A 72 25.05 17.19 11.88
C CYS A 72 25.20 18.51 11.11
N LEU A 73 24.32 18.78 10.15
CA LEU A 73 24.33 20.03 9.39
C LEU A 73 24.05 21.23 10.30
N THR A 74 23.11 21.09 11.23
CA THR A 74 22.75 22.15 12.20
C THR A 74 23.87 22.41 13.19
N SER A 75 24.71 21.41 13.50
CA SER A 75 25.92 21.60 14.32
C SER A 75 27.11 22.18 13.53
N GLY A 76 26.93 22.49 12.25
CA GLY A 76 27.91 23.17 11.41
C GLY A 76 28.84 22.24 10.64
N LEU A 77 28.54 20.93 10.58
CA LEU A 77 29.32 20.01 9.75
C LEU A 77 29.00 20.25 8.26
N PRO A 78 30.01 20.19 7.37
CA PRO A 78 29.78 20.28 5.93
C PRO A 78 29.03 19.03 5.43
N ILE A 79 28.25 19.18 4.35
CA ILE A 79 27.37 18.14 3.79
C ILE A 79 28.07 16.79 3.60
N PRO A 80 29.24 16.70 2.93
CA PRO A 80 29.87 15.40 2.69
C PRO A 80 30.28 14.71 3.99
N VAL A 81 30.74 15.48 4.98
CA VAL A 81 31.15 14.94 6.29
C VAL A 81 29.94 14.47 7.09
N ALA A 82 28.83 15.23 7.09
CA ALA A 82 27.59 14.82 7.74
C ALA A 82 27.05 13.50 7.18
N LEU A 83 27.09 13.33 5.85
CA LEU A 83 26.66 12.10 5.17
C LEU A 83 27.56 10.90 5.53
N VAL A 84 28.89 11.07 5.48
CA VAL A 84 29.84 10.00 5.80
C VAL A 84 29.72 9.58 7.25
N LEU A 85 29.75 10.53 8.19
CA LEU A 85 29.65 10.21 9.62
C LEU A 85 28.34 9.51 9.97
N THR A 86 27.24 9.94 9.35
CA THR A 86 25.95 9.29 9.58
C THR A 86 25.93 7.88 8.99
N ALA A 87 26.43 7.69 7.76
CA ALA A 87 26.52 6.37 7.15
C ALA A 87 27.40 5.43 7.97
N GLU A 88 28.55 5.89 8.47
CA GLU A 88 29.41 5.09 9.35
C GLU A 88 28.72 4.74 10.67
N ALA A 89 28.07 5.72 11.32
CA ALA A 89 27.36 5.52 12.57
C ALA A 89 26.16 4.55 12.45
N THR A 90 25.53 4.48 11.27
CA THR A 90 24.35 3.64 11.04
C THR A 90 24.65 2.34 10.31
N GLY A 91 25.92 2.11 9.92
CA GLY A 91 26.36 0.94 9.14
C GLY A 91 25.91 0.97 7.68
N ASP A 92 25.70 2.16 7.11
CA ASP A 92 25.27 2.44 5.74
C ASP A 92 23.99 1.68 5.32
N ARG A 93 23.12 1.39 6.30
CA ARG A 93 21.88 0.62 6.11
C ARG A 93 20.91 1.24 5.10
N SER A 94 20.96 2.55 4.94
CA SER A 94 20.15 3.35 4.02
C SER A 94 20.83 3.57 2.67
N GLY A 95 22.15 3.34 2.57
CA GLY A 95 22.97 3.60 1.39
C GLY A 95 23.43 5.06 1.26
N LEU A 96 23.36 5.87 2.33
CA LEU A 96 23.84 7.26 2.35
C LEU A 96 25.30 7.41 1.91
N GLY A 97 26.15 6.41 2.14
CA GLY A 97 27.53 6.40 1.70
C GLY A 97 27.68 6.53 0.18
N ARG A 98 26.66 6.10 -0.60
CA ARG A 98 26.62 6.31 -2.06
C ARG A 98 26.40 7.77 -2.43
N VAL A 99 25.53 8.48 -1.70
CA VAL A 99 25.26 9.91 -1.90
C VAL A 99 26.50 10.74 -1.54
N ALA A 100 27.18 10.40 -0.43
CA ALA A 100 28.43 11.06 -0.07
C ALA A 100 29.52 10.90 -1.16
N ARG A 101 29.64 9.70 -1.73
CA ARG A 101 30.58 9.42 -2.82
C ARG A 101 30.19 10.12 -4.13
N SER A 102 28.91 10.19 -4.47
CA SER A 102 28.47 10.88 -5.70
C SER A 102 28.78 12.37 -5.63
N MET A 103 28.57 13.00 -4.47
CA MET A 103 28.89 14.43 -4.25
C MET A 103 30.40 14.71 -4.28
N THR A 104 31.22 13.86 -3.68
CA THR A 104 32.68 14.10 -3.57
C THR A 104 33.45 13.84 -4.86
N ILE A 105 33.03 12.83 -5.63
CA ILE A 105 33.70 12.41 -6.87
C ILE A 105 33.07 13.09 -8.09
N GLY A 106 31.94 13.78 -7.93
CA GLY A 106 31.20 14.42 -9.03
C GLY A 106 30.64 13.42 -10.04
N GLY A 107 30.40 12.17 -9.62
CA GLY A 107 30.25 11.06 -10.56
C GLY A 107 29.82 9.74 -9.93
N GLN A 108 28.55 9.66 -9.55
CA GLN A 108 27.77 8.44 -9.74
C GLN A 108 26.36 8.85 -10.09
N GLU A 109 25.94 8.58 -11.34
CA GLU A 109 24.52 8.61 -11.69
C GLU A 109 23.82 7.56 -10.82
N LEU A 110 23.15 8.03 -9.78
CA LEU A 110 22.02 7.30 -9.24
C LEU A 110 21.09 7.01 -10.42
N SER A 111 20.63 5.78 -10.56
CA SER A 111 19.63 5.45 -11.60
C SER A 111 18.43 6.38 -11.42
N ALA A 112 17.74 6.73 -12.51
CA ALA A 112 16.54 7.58 -12.43
C ALA A 112 15.47 7.03 -11.46
N ASP A 113 15.45 5.71 -11.24
CA ASP A 113 14.56 5.03 -10.29
C ASP A 113 15.18 4.81 -8.89
N ASP A 114 16.34 5.40 -8.59
CA ASP A 114 16.98 5.24 -7.29
C ASP A 114 16.29 6.11 -6.24
N ARG A 115 15.92 5.50 -5.13
CA ARG A 115 15.27 6.17 -3.98
C ARG A 115 16.12 7.26 -3.34
N LEU A 116 17.44 7.24 -3.56
CA LEU A 116 18.38 8.24 -3.03
C LEU A 116 18.46 9.48 -3.91
N LEU A 117 17.88 9.45 -5.12
CA LEU A 117 17.92 10.57 -6.08
C LEU A 117 17.33 11.87 -5.49
N PRO A 118 16.17 11.87 -4.81
CA PRO A 118 15.63 13.10 -4.21
C PRO A 118 16.54 13.68 -3.11
N VAL A 119 17.29 12.83 -2.42
CA VAL A 119 18.26 13.27 -1.40
C VAL A 119 19.44 13.98 -2.06
N LEU A 120 19.97 13.42 -3.14
CA LEU A 120 21.05 14.03 -3.91
C LEU A 120 20.60 15.37 -4.52
N GLU A 121 19.42 15.42 -5.13
CA GLU A 121 18.86 16.64 -5.74
C GLU A 121 18.71 17.77 -4.73
N VAL A 122 18.31 17.47 -3.49
CA VAL A 122 18.20 18.48 -2.42
C VAL A 122 19.56 19.08 -2.07
N PHE A 123 20.61 18.26 -2.02
CA PHE A 123 21.96 18.75 -1.73
C PHE A 123 22.56 19.51 -2.90
N GLU A 124 22.41 19.01 -4.13
CA GLU A 124 22.84 19.75 -5.33
C GLU A 124 22.12 21.09 -5.42
N PHE A 125 20.81 21.12 -5.15
CA PHE A 125 20.03 22.36 -5.10
C PHE A 125 20.54 23.32 -4.03
N SER A 126 20.86 22.83 -2.83
CA SER A 126 21.43 23.61 -1.73
C SER A 126 22.79 24.21 -2.11
N GLU A 127 23.66 23.44 -2.77
CA GLU A 127 24.96 23.92 -3.25
C GLU A 127 24.83 24.99 -4.34
N HIS A 128 23.87 24.82 -5.27
CA HIS A 128 23.66 25.78 -6.35
C HIS A 128 22.96 27.07 -5.90
N THR A 129 22.04 26.99 -4.93
CA THR A 129 21.24 28.14 -4.48
C THR A 129 21.76 28.79 -3.20
N GLY A 130 22.67 28.13 -2.48
CA GLY A 130 23.19 28.58 -1.19
C GLY A 130 22.17 28.49 -0.04
N VAL A 131 21.00 27.89 -0.27
CA VAL A 131 19.99 27.65 0.76
C VAL A 131 20.49 26.58 1.73
N GLY A 132 20.24 26.74 3.03
CA GLY A 132 20.64 25.77 4.04
C GLY A 132 20.03 24.37 3.80
N PRO A 133 20.82 23.29 3.78
CA PRO A 133 20.36 21.94 3.44
C PRO A 133 19.57 21.25 4.56
N ALA A 134 19.80 21.62 5.83
CA ALA A 134 19.16 21.01 6.99
C ALA A 134 17.61 21.00 6.94
N PRO A 135 16.92 22.15 6.77
CA PRO A 135 15.45 22.16 6.70
C PRO A 135 14.89 21.41 5.49
N LEU A 136 15.61 21.38 4.37
CA LEU A 136 15.21 20.64 3.18
C LEU A 136 15.27 19.13 3.44
N ILE A 137 16.35 18.65 4.06
CA ILE A 137 16.50 17.24 4.40
C ILE A 137 15.50 16.78 5.47
N GLU A 138 15.19 17.63 6.46
CA GLU A 138 14.11 17.36 7.41
C GLU A 138 12.76 17.20 6.72
N SER A 139 12.50 18.01 5.68
CA SER A 139 11.27 17.89 4.88
C SER A 139 11.21 16.56 4.12
N VAL A 140 12.32 16.10 3.54
CA VAL A 140 12.43 14.80 2.87
C VAL A 140 12.23 13.66 3.88
N ALA A 141 12.87 13.73 5.05
CA ALA A 141 12.71 12.75 6.12
C ALA A 141 11.24 12.66 6.59
N LYS A 142 10.58 13.81 6.72
CA LYS A 142 9.15 13.87 7.04
C LYS A 142 8.29 13.25 5.94
N GLU A 143 8.56 13.55 4.68
CA GLU A 143 7.81 12.98 3.55
C GLU A 143 7.97 11.46 3.47
N LEU A 144 9.17 10.92 3.72
CA LEU A 144 9.39 9.48 3.80
C LEU A 144 8.52 8.84 4.90
N ARG A 145 8.48 9.43 6.10
CA ARG A 145 7.62 8.96 7.20
C ARG A 145 6.13 9.05 6.86
N ASP A 146 5.71 10.16 6.27
CA ASP A 146 4.31 10.38 5.91
C ASP A 146 3.87 9.42 4.81
N SER A 147 4.73 9.15 3.81
CA SER A 147 4.46 8.16 2.77
C SER A 147 4.37 6.73 3.35
N SER A 148 5.25 6.38 4.29
CA SER A 148 5.21 5.11 5.02
C SER A 148 3.93 4.96 5.86
N ARG A 149 3.45 6.05 6.48
CA ARG A 149 2.17 6.09 7.22
C ARG A 149 0.97 5.97 6.29
N ARG A 150 0.93 6.69 5.17
CA ARG A 150 -0.14 6.61 4.15
C ARG A 150 -0.29 5.20 3.62
N ARG A 151 0.83 4.55 3.25
CA ARG A 151 0.82 3.14 2.80
C ARG A 151 0.25 2.17 3.85
N ARG A 152 0.53 2.40 5.15
CA ARG A 152 -0.05 1.61 6.25
C ARG A 152 -1.55 1.86 6.41
N GLN A 153 -1.97 3.12 6.30
CA GLN A 153 -3.38 3.50 6.35
C GLN A 153 -4.18 2.93 5.18
N GLU A 154 -3.63 2.95 3.96
CA GLU A 154 -4.23 2.34 2.77
C GLU A 154 -4.43 0.83 2.96
N ALA A 155 -3.40 0.13 3.49
CA ALA A 155 -3.50 -1.29 3.80
C ALA A 155 -4.58 -1.58 4.86
N ALA A 156 -4.70 -0.74 5.88
CA ALA A 156 -5.74 -0.86 6.90
C ALA A 156 -7.14 -0.55 6.34
N ALA A 157 -7.29 0.50 5.52
CA ALA A 157 -8.56 0.85 4.88
C ALA A 157 -9.04 -0.26 3.94
N ALA A 158 -8.13 -0.92 3.23
CA ALA A 158 -8.44 -2.05 2.38
C ALA A 158 -9.00 -3.25 3.17
N LEU A 159 -8.63 -3.43 4.45
CA LEU A 159 -9.23 -4.45 5.32
C LEU A 159 -10.69 -4.14 5.63
N GLY A 160 -11.03 -2.88 5.87
CA GLY A 160 -12.41 -2.45 6.09
C GLY A 160 -13.30 -2.77 4.90
N VAL A 161 -12.85 -2.45 3.68
CA VAL A 161 -13.59 -2.81 2.46
C VAL A 161 -13.68 -4.33 2.28
N LYS A 162 -12.60 -5.06 2.53
CA LYS A 162 -12.58 -6.54 2.46
C LYS A 162 -13.53 -7.21 3.44
N LEU A 163 -13.84 -6.58 4.57
CA LEU A 163 -14.78 -7.11 5.57
C LEU A 163 -16.22 -6.71 5.29
N VAL A 164 -16.47 -5.48 4.83
CA VAL A 164 -17.84 -4.99 4.55
C VAL A 164 -18.43 -5.64 3.30
N VAL A 165 -17.63 -5.90 2.26
CA VAL A 165 -18.10 -6.54 1.01
C VAL A 165 -18.73 -7.92 1.24
N PRO A 166 -18.07 -8.90 1.90
CA PRO A 166 -18.68 -10.21 2.16
C PRO A 166 -19.89 -10.11 3.09
N LEU A 167 -19.87 -9.18 4.06
CA LEU A 167 -20.96 -8.98 5.00
C LEU A 167 -22.21 -8.42 4.30
N GLY A 168 -22.05 -7.42 3.41
CA GLY A 168 -23.15 -6.91 2.58
C GLY A 168 -23.73 -7.96 1.63
N VAL A 169 -22.87 -8.79 1.02
CA VAL A 169 -23.29 -9.90 0.15
C VAL A 169 -24.02 -11.01 0.93
N CYS A 170 -23.71 -11.19 2.21
CA CYS A 170 -24.40 -12.15 3.08
C CYS A 170 -25.75 -11.61 3.61
N ILE A 171 -25.84 -10.30 3.88
CA ILE A 171 -27.07 -9.68 4.39
C ILE A 171 -28.17 -9.61 3.32
N LEU A 172 -27.80 -9.35 2.06
CA LEU A 172 -28.76 -9.19 0.97
C LEU A 172 -29.74 -10.38 0.79
N PRO A 173 -29.28 -11.65 0.74
CA PRO A 173 -30.19 -12.80 0.64
C PRO A 173 -31.02 -13.00 1.91
N ALA A 174 -30.45 -12.76 3.10
CA ALA A 174 -31.19 -12.86 4.36
C ALA A 174 -32.32 -11.83 4.41
N PHE A 175 -32.06 -10.57 4.04
CA PHE A 175 -33.07 -9.53 3.96
C PHE A 175 -34.18 -9.91 2.99
N LEU A 176 -33.85 -10.41 1.79
CA LEU A 176 -34.85 -10.79 0.80
C LEU A 176 -35.81 -11.89 1.30
N LEU A 177 -35.27 -12.90 1.99
CA LEU A 177 -36.05 -13.98 2.59
C LEU A 177 -36.89 -13.52 3.79
N LEU A 178 -36.35 -12.63 4.62
CA LEU A 178 -37.00 -12.15 5.84
C LEU A 178 -38.00 -11.02 5.60
N SER A 179 -37.81 -10.16 4.60
CA SER A 179 -38.63 -8.96 4.38
C SER A 179 -39.48 -8.99 3.12
N VAL A 180 -38.92 -9.37 1.97
CA VAL A 180 -39.61 -9.26 0.67
C VAL A 180 -40.55 -10.44 0.44
N VAL A 181 -40.08 -11.67 0.72
CA VAL A 181 -40.87 -12.89 0.50
C VAL A 181 -42.22 -12.86 1.25
N PRO A 182 -42.29 -12.50 2.56
CA PRO A 182 -43.56 -12.44 3.27
C PRO A 182 -44.53 -11.40 2.70
N VAL A 183 -44.03 -10.20 2.36
CA VAL A 183 -44.85 -9.11 1.82
C VAL A 183 -45.44 -9.49 0.46
N VAL A 184 -44.64 -10.10 -0.42
CA VAL A 184 -45.12 -10.56 -1.73
C VAL A 184 -46.17 -11.67 -1.58
N ILE A 185 -45.99 -12.59 -0.62
CA ILE A 185 -46.99 -13.64 -0.33
C ILE A 185 -48.31 -13.02 0.15
N SER A 186 -48.26 -12.04 1.06
CA SER A 186 -49.46 -11.36 1.56
C SER A 186 -50.19 -10.62 0.44
N LEU A 187 -49.48 -9.84 -0.38
CA LEU A 187 -50.08 -9.10 -1.50
C LEU A 187 -50.70 -10.01 -2.56
N LEU A 188 -50.05 -11.12 -2.88
CA LEU A 188 -50.61 -12.11 -3.80
C LEU A 188 -51.84 -12.80 -3.19
N SER A 189 -51.82 -13.10 -1.89
CA SER A 189 -52.96 -13.70 -1.20
C SER A 189 -54.16 -12.75 -1.20
N ASP A 190 -53.96 -11.49 -0.83
CA ASP A 190 -55.02 -10.46 -0.82
C ASP A 190 -55.60 -10.21 -2.21
N LEU A 191 -54.76 -10.19 -3.26
CA LEU A 191 -55.27 -10.06 -4.63
C LEU A 191 -56.07 -11.28 -5.06
N THR A 192 -55.65 -12.50 -4.69
CA THR A 192 -56.39 -13.72 -5.03
C THR A 192 -57.69 -13.87 -4.25
N THR A 193 -57.78 -13.34 -3.03
CA THR A 193 -59.02 -13.40 -2.22
C THR A 193 -60.02 -12.30 -2.57
N VAL A 194 -59.59 -11.20 -3.20
CA VAL A 194 -60.47 -10.10 -3.62
C VAL A 194 -61.04 -10.32 -5.03
N PHE A 195 -60.31 -11.01 -5.91
CA PHE A 195 -60.73 -11.26 -7.30
C PHE A 195 -61.46 -12.61 -7.53
N PHE A 196 -61.66 -13.41 -6.49
CA PHE A 196 -62.37 -14.69 -6.53
C PHE A 196 -63.55 -14.70 -5.56
#